data_AF-M3G608-F1
#
_entry.id   AF-M3G608-F1
#
_cell.length_a   1.000
_cell.length_b   1.000
_cell.length_c   1.000
_cell.angle_alpha   90.00
_cell.angle_beta   90.00
_cell.angle_gamma   90.00
#
_symmetry.space_group_name_H-M   'P 1'
#
loop_
_entity.id
_entity.type
_entity.pdbx_description
1 polymer ?
#
loop_
_entity_poly.entity_id
_entity_poly.type
_entity_poly.pdbx_seq_one_letter_code
_entity_poly.pdbx_strand_id
1 'polypeptide(L)'
;MKQNKNKFQRGMLKIAIFATTALFLITNCKKDKDDTLELLLALSLMGGSTAEFQLSTTSALANAYSANANSRQFSMLPHSALLTDLAGDNPENYGDGAADGFNDHFITPEAVSMELCQLLAYKSVAKGGPAVGSETLDNASFIAYKFPSNLPPGVDFGPCSGGAAIIALKGKEKGMIPINPIPAAEIQDYDRIGFVIESFSYYFNPNDVPENAYRYVDLALNPLAGDHLDTDIVRGDVITKIWKNGCPASFANSASAFFPQMVLEKGESLPMGTTCSIGEALIYAGSGAFFTPNINYKAQFTTDPGSFLNPPSAPGVFYNAAQKLKFKVPASVSNLSATTPYILITNINTAKGEKNSEMSPVGMNLSFDISVDKTLFWDSTAADNVFSPQLDAADRPNATSGEDNLTNTARRNLIFHLPTVLVR
;
A
#
# COMPACT_ATOMS: atom_id res chain seq x y z
N MET A 1 16.94 4.19 -47.96
CA MET A 1 16.98 2.93 -47.16
C MET A 1 18.20 2.83 -46.21
N LYS A 2 18.63 3.92 -45.55
CA LYS A 2 19.79 3.92 -44.61
C LYS A 2 19.53 4.50 -43.21
N GLN A 3 18.39 5.18 -42.96
CA GLN A 3 18.10 5.80 -41.65
C GLN A 3 17.51 4.85 -40.59
N ASN A 4 16.92 3.70 -40.98
CA ASN A 4 16.30 2.77 -40.00
C ASN A 4 17.28 1.79 -39.33
N LYS A 5 18.52 1.64 -39.82
CA LYS A 5 19.52 0.76 -39.18
C LYS A 5 20.16 1.37 -37.93
N ASN A 6 20.32 2.69 -37.87
CA ASN A 6 20.98 3.36 -36.73
C ASN A 6 20.07 3.52 -35.49
N LYS A 7 18.75 3.52 -35.66
CA LYS A 7 17.79 3.59 -34.53
C LYS A 7 17.68 2.23 -33.82
N PHE A 8 17.75 1.14 -34.58
CA PHE A 8 17.74 -0.23 -34.06
C PHE A 8 19.02 -0.58 -33.29
N GLN A 9 20.19 -0.14 -33.79
CA GLN A 9 21.47 -0.36 -33.12
C GLN A 9 21.62 0.45 -31.81
N ARG A 10 21.05 1.67 -31.71
CA ARG A 10 21.02 2.43 -30.45
C ARG A 10 20.05 1.87 -29.41
N GLY A 11 18.95 1.25 -29.83
CA GLY A 11 18.02 0.54 -28.95
C GLY A 11 18.62 -0.76 -28.41
N MET A 12 19.27 -1.55 -29.27
CA MET A 12 19.96 -2.76 -28.86
C MET A 12 21.18 -2.52 -27.97
N LEU A 13 21.90 -1.40 -28.13
CA LEU A 13 23.03 -1.09 -27.26
C LEU A 13 22.59 -0.72 -25.82
N LYS A 14 21.41 -0.11 -25.64
CA LYS A 14 20.83 0.15 -24.31
C LYS A 14 20.33 -1.13 -23.62
N ILE A 15 19.74 -2.04 -24.39
CA ILE A 15 19.29 -3.36 -23.90
C ILE A 15 20.51 -4.25 -23.59
N ALA A 16 21.56 -4.19 -24.41
CA ALA A 16 22.79 -4.94 -24.16
C ALA A 16 23.54 -4.43 -22.92
N ILE A 17 23.51 -3.13 -22.62
CA ILE A 17 24.09 -2.56 -21.38
C ILE A 17 23.24 -2.94 -20.16
N PHE A 18 21.91 -2.96 -20.26
CA PHE A 18 21.02 -3.47 -19.19
C PHE A 18 21.25 -4.97 -18.93
N ALA A 19 21.39 -5.76 -19.99
CA ALA A 19 21.63 -7.19 -19.89
C ALA A 19 23.05 -7.53 -19.42
N THR A 20 24.08 -6.76 -19.81
CA THR A 20 25.48 -7.03 -19.37
C THR A 20 25.78 -6.50 -17.97
N THR A 21 25.11 -5.45 -17.50
CA THR A 21 25.24 -5.02 -16.09
C THR A 21 24.57 -6.03 -15.15
N ALA A 22 23.47 -6.66 -15.59
CA ALA A 22 22.89 -7.82 -14.90
C ALA A 22 23.76 -9.08 -15.02
N LEU A 23 24.45 -9.30 -16.15
CA LEU A 23 25.33 -10.46 -16.34
C LEU A 23 26.68 -10.35 -15.58
N PHE A 24 27.18 -9.16 -15.31
CA PHE A 24 28.40 -8.97 -14.51
C PHE A 24 28.17 -9.15 -13.00
N LEU A 25 26.92 -9.21 -12.54
CA LEU A 25 26.56 -9.72 -11.21
C LEU A 25 26.71 -11.26 -11.13
N ILE A 26 26.85 -11.96 -12.27
CA ILE A 26 26.75 -13.45 -12.37
C ILE A 26 28.11 -14.17 -12.24
N THR A 27 29.28 -13.51 -12.27
CA THR A 27 30.57 -14.25 -12.37
C THR A 27 31.48 -14.25 -11.15
N ASN A 28 31.06 -13.70 -10.01
CA ASN A 28 31.88 -13.79 -8.79
C ASN A 28 31.07 -13.98 -7.51
N CYS A 29 30.31 -15.08 -7.43
CA CYS A 29 30.09 -15.78 -6.16
C CYS A 29 29.97 -17.28 -6.42
N LYS A 30 30.95 -18.03 -5.93
CA LYS A 30 30.87 -19.49 -5.86
C LYS A 30 29.74 -19.89 -4.91
N LYS A 31 28.91 -20.83 -5.38
CA LYS A 31 28.10 -21.80 -4.62
C LYS A 31 27.57 -21.32 -3.26
N ASP A 32 26.34 -20.80 -3.25
CA ASP A 32 25.17 -21.58 -2.83
C ASP A 32 23.90 -20.83 -3.24
N LYS A 33 22.84 -21.60 -3.53
CA LYS A 33 21.65 -21.19 -4.28
C LYS A 33 20.83 -20.13 -3.55
N ASP A 34 20.44 -19.09 -4.29
CA ASP A 34 19.25 -18.30 -3.95
C ASP A 34 18.47 -18.01 -5.25
N ASP A 35 17.66 -19.00 -5.65
CA ASP A 35 16.99 -19.07 -6.95
C ASP A 35 15.78 -18.12 -7.07
N THR A 36 15.30 -17.52 -5.96
CA THR A 36 13.97 -16.87 -5.90
C THR A 36 13.90 -15.49 -6.56
N LEU A 37 14.95 -14.67 -6.43
CA LEU A 37 15.01 -13.35 -7.05
C LEU A 37 15.31 -13.45 -8.56
N GLU A 38 16.15 -14.43 -8.92
CA GLU A 38 16.43 -14.79 -10.32
C GLU A 38 15.18 -15.36 -11.00
N LEU A 39 14.34 -16.10 -10.27
CA LEU A 39 13.08 -16.62 -10.78
C LEU A 39 12.04 -15.52 -11.01
N LEU A 40 11.90 -14.53 -10.11
CA LEU A 40 10.98 -13.40 -10.28
C LEU A 40 11.38 -12.52 -11.47
N LEU A 41 12.69 -12.26 -11.64
CA LEU A 41 13.20 -11.50 -12.79
C LEU A 41 13.06 -12.32 -14.09
N ALA A 42 13.34 -13.63 -14.07
CA ALA A 42 13.12 -14.52 -15.20
C ALA A 42 11.63 -14.70 -15.56
N LEU A 43 10.73 -14.71 -14.57
CA LEU A 43 9.28 -14.78 -14.76
C LEU A 43 8.71 -13.51 -15.38
N SER A 44 9.27 -12.33 -15.06
CA SER A 44 8.90 -11.07 -15.74
C SER A 44 9.37 -10.99 -17.20
N LEU A 45 10.39 -11.78 -17.58
CA LEU A 45 10.96 -11.83 -18.93
C LEU A 45 10.36 -12.95 -19.80
N MET A 46 9.66 -13.91 -19.20
CA MET A 46 8.87 -14.92 -19.90
C MET A 46 7.43 -14.41 -19.98
N GLY A 47 6.86 -14.24 -21.19
CA GLY A 47 5.54 -13.64 -21.42
C GLY A 47 4.38 -14.31 -20.67
N GLY A 48 4.21 -13.98 -19.40
CA GLY A 48 3.17 -14.46 -18.49
C GLY A 48 2.15 -13.38 -18.15
N SER A 49 1.07 -13.80 -17.48
CA SER A 49 0.01 -12.89 -17.04
C SER A 49 0.49 -11.95 -15.95
N THR A 50 -0.06 -10.73 -15.95
CA THR A 50 0.30 -9.69 -14.99
C THR A 50 -0.94 -9.05 -14.38
N ALA A 51 -0.78 -8.55 -13.16
CA ALA A 51 -1.69 -7.57 -12.57
C ALA A 51 -1.02 -6.19 -12.63
N GLU A 52 -1.66 -5.26 -13.35
CA GLU A 52 -1.22 -3.88 -13.52
C GLU A 52 -2.02 -2.97 -12.59
N PHE A 53 -1.33 -2.02 -11.97
CA PHE A 53 -1.87 -1.05 -11.04
C PHE A 53 -1.46 0.35 -11.48
N GLN A 54 -2.38 1.30 -11.48
CA GLN A 54 -2.08 2.68 -11.83
C GLN A 54 -2.86 3.67 -10.97
N LEU A 55 -2.29 4.86 -10.78
CA LEU A 55 -3.00 5.94 -10.10
C LEU A 55 -4.08 6.54 -11.00
N SER A 56 -5.20 6.86 -10.36
CA SER A 56 -6.32 7.59 -10.93
C SER A 56 -6.82 8.62 -9.91
N THR A 57 -7.64 9.57 -10.35
CA THR A 57 -8.28 10.52 -9.44
C THR A 57 -9.66 10.05 -9.05
N THR A 58 -10.16 10.48 -7.90
CA THR A 58 -11.52 10.21 -7.41
C THR A 58 -12.52 10.64 -8.48
N SER A 59 -12.37 11.82 -9.08
CA SER A 59 -13.26 12.28 -10.16
C SER A 59 -13.16 11.42 -11.43
N ALA A 60 -11.95 10.97 -11.81
CA ALA A 60 -11.78 10.10 -12.98
C ALA A 60 -12.41 8.73 -12.76
N LEU A 61 -12.23 8.16 -11.57
CA LEU A 61 -12.89 6.93 -11.14
C LEU A 61 -14.42 7.09 -11.09
N ALA A 62 -14.94 8.22 -10.62
CA ALA A 62 -16.38 8.46 -10.50
C ALA A 62 -17.03 8.57 -11.88
N ASN A 63 -16.32 9.20 -12.82
CA ASN A 63 -16.73 9.25 -14.22
C ASN A 63 -16.70 7.87 -14.89
N ALA A 64 -15.66 7.06 -14.64
CA ALA A 64 -15.57 5.70 -15.14
C ALA A 64 -16.70 4.82 -14.58
N TYR A 65 -16.99 4.95 -13.29
CA TYR A 65 -18.10 4.28 -12.62
C TYR A 65 -19.45 4.69 -13.24
N SER A 66 -19.70 6.00 -13.39
CA SER A 66 -20.95 6.53 -13.95
C SER A 66 -21.17 6.13 -15.40
N ALA A 67 -20.10 6.11 -16.21
CA ALA A 67 -20.17 5.64 -17.60
C ALA A 67 -20.53 4.15 -17.68
N ASN A 68 -20.07 3.35 -16.71
CA ASN A 68 -20.32 1.91 -16.64
C ASN A 68 -21.62 1.55 -15.89
N ALA A 69 -22.21 2.46 -15.12
CA ALA A 69 -23.42 2.25 -14.31
C ALA A 69 -24.70 1.91 -15.12
N ASN A 70 -24.73 2.21 -16.43
CA ASN A 70 -25.80 1.78 -17.33
C ASN A 70 -25.71 0.29 -17.74
N SER A 71 -24.63 -0.37 -17.37
CA SER A 71 -24.53 -1.82 -17.32
C SER A 71 -24.51 -2.22 -15.85
N ARG A 72 -25.10 -3.35 -15.47
CA ARG A 72 -25.36 -3.76 -14.06
C ARG A 72 -24.06 -4.09 -13.27
N GLN A 73 -23.08 -3.18 -13.24
CA GLN A 73 -21.66 -3.53 -13.19
C GLN A 73 -20.94 -3.33 -11.87
N PHE A 74 -21.48 -2.64 -10.87
CA PHE A 74 -20.81 -2.57 -9.57
C PHE A 74 -21.88 -2.47 -8.48
N SER A 75 -22.07 -3.57 -7.75
CA SER A 75 -22.84 -3.59 -6.51
C SER A 75 -21.87 -3.85 -5.37
N MET A 76 -21.33 -2.78 -4.78
CA MET A 76 -21.07 -2.79 -3.34
C MET A 76 -22.40 -2.45 -2.66
N LEU A 77 -22.83 -3.26 -1.69
CA LEU A 77 -24.13 -3.15 -1.02
C LEU A 77 -24.25 -1.84 -0.20
N PRO A 78 -25.50 -1.41 0.10
CA PRO A 78 -26.15 -0.25 -0.50
C PRO A 78 -25.78 1.09 0.19
N HIS A 79 -25.64 2.16 -0.58
CA HIS A 79 -26.47 3.38 -0.58
C HIS A 79 -25.75 4.48 -1.38
N SER A 80 -26.41 4.96 -2.44
CA SER A 80 -26.00 6.07 -3.33
C SER A 80 -24.79 5.81 -4.25
N ALA A 81 -24.86 6.37 -5.45
CA ALA A 81 -24.00 6.12 -6.60
C ALA A 81 -22.60 6.78 -6.49
N LEU A 82 -21.97 6.70 -5.32
CA LEU A 82 -20.70 7.34 -5.01
C LEU A 82 -19.58 6.30 -4.92
N LEU A 83 -18.38 6.69 -5.37
CA LEU A 83 -17.17 5.94 -5.03
C LEU A 83 -17.06 5.87 -3.51
N THR A 84 -16.71 4.70 -2.99
CA THR A 84 -16.37 4.54 -1.59
C THR A 84 -14.91 4.15 -1.50
N ASP A 85 -14.21 4.76 -0.55
CA ASP A 85 -12.89 4.30 -0.14
C ASP A 85 -13.00 2.90 0.48
N LEU A 86 -11.86 2.27 0.79
CA LEU A 86 -11.91 0.93 1.37
C LEU A 86 -12.49 0.89 2.80
N ALA A 87 -12.61 2.02 3.51
CA ALA A 87 -13.31 2.09 4.78
C ALA A 87 -14.84 2.14 4.63
N GLY A 88 -15.34 2.35 3.41
CA GLY A 88 -16.76 2.44 3.08
C GLY A 88 -17.31 3.86 3.09
N ASP A 89 -16.44 4.88 3.13
CA ASP A 89 -16.83 6.28 3.12
C ASP A 89 -16.69 6.89 1.73
N ASN A 90 -17.47 7.94 1.46
CA ASN A 90 -17.28 8.72 0.25
C ASN A 90 -16.05 9.63 0.42
N PRO A 91 -14.99 9.48 -0.40
CA PRO A 91 -13.81 10.33 -0.31
C PRO A 91 -14.07 11.81 -0.62
N GLU A 92 -15.19 12.15 -1.27
CA GLU A 92 -15.60 13.54 -1.49
C GLU A 92 -16.22 14.19 -0.25
N ASN A 93 -16.61 13.39 0.75
CA ASN A 93 -17.26 13.85 1.99
C ASN A 93 -16.31 13.88 3.19
N TYR A 94 -15.00 13.72 2.99
CA TYR A 94 -14.04 14.00 4.05
C TYR A 94 -13.98 15.50 4.30
N GLY A 95 -13.91 15.88 5.58
CA GLY A 95 -14.08 17.26 6.06
C GLY A 95 -15.45 17.50 6.67
N ASP A 96 -15.51 18.28 7.74
CA ASP A 96 -16.77 18.69 8.37
C ASP A 96 -17.20 20.12 7.96
N GLY A 97 -16.38 20.77 7.11
CA GLY A 97 -16.53 22.13 6.67
C GLY A 97 -15.77 23.10 7.59
N ALA A 98 -16.50 24.05 8.16
CA ALA A 98 -15.95 25.00 9.14
C ALA A 98 -16.86 25.13 10.37
N ALA A 99 -17.73 24.13 10.57
CA ALA A 99 -18.79 24.20 11.57
C ALA A 99 -18.25 24.10 13.00
N ASP A 100 -17.05 23.53 13.15
CA ASP A 100 -16.30 23.38 14.39
C ASP A 100 -15.34 24.55 14.71
N GLY A 101 -15.19 25.48 13.76
CA GLY A 101 -14.30 26.64 13.88
C GLY A 101 -12.85 26.41 13.42
N PHE A 102 -12.56 25.25 12.80
CA PHE A 102 -11.29 24.97 12.13
C PHE A 102 -11.46 24.97 10.61
N ASN A 103 -10.34 25.06 9.88
CA ASN A 103 -10.34 24.88 8.43
C ASN A 103 -9.99 23.42 8.11
N ASP A 104 -10.77 22.81 7.23
CA ASP A 104 -10.44 21.54 6.60
C ASP A 104 -9.16 21.64 5.75
N HIS A 105 -8.13 20.86 6.07
CA HIS A 105 -6.92 20.73 5.26
C HIS A 105 -6.76 19.31 4.70
N PHE A 106 -6.22 19.21 3.49
CA PHE A 106 -6.00 17.93 2.82
C PHE A 106 -4.63 17.88 2.14
N ILE A 107 -3.94 16.75 2.28
CA ILE A 107 -2.73 16.43 1.53
C ILE A 107 -2.94 15.14 0.72
N THR A 108 -2.62 15.21 -0.57
CA THR A 108 -2.47 14.03 -1.44
C THR A 108 -1.01 13.58 -1.39
N PRO A 109 -0.71 12.29 -1.14
CA PRO A 109 0.66 11.81 -1.09
C PRO A 109 1.33 11.90 -2.46
N GLU A 110 2.64 12.15 -2.47
CA GLU A 110 3.44 12.20 -3.69
C GLU A 110 3.64 10.80 -4.29
N ALA A 111 3.63 9.76 -3.45
CA ALA A 111 3.64 8.37 -3.89
C ALA A 111 2.91 7.47 -2.90
N VAL A 112 2.43 6.32 -3.38
CA VAL A 112 1.80 5.28 -2.57
C VAL A 112 2.46 3.94 -2.87
N SER A 113 2.50 3.06 -1.88
CA SER A 113 2.80 1.65 -2.05
C SER A 113 1.69 0.80 -1.45
N MET A 114 1.36 -0.28 -2.14
CA MET A 114 0.54 -1.36 -1.59
C MET A 114 1.43 -2.55 -1.30
N GLU A 115 1.44 -3.01 -0.06
CA GLU A 115 2.20 -4.20 0.35
C GLU A 115 1.30 -5.44 0.18
N LEU A 116 1.32 -6.03 -1.02
CA LEU A 116 0.45 -7.14 -1.38
C LEU A 116 1.04 -8.50 -0.97
N CYS A 117 0.32 -9.20 -0.10
CA CYS A 117 0.68 -10.55 0.34
C CYS A 117 0.11 -11.61 -0.60
N GLN A 118 -1.18 -11.49 -0.97
CA GLN A 118 -1.88 -12.47 -1.81
C GLN A 118 -2.93 -11.81 -2.71
N LEU A 119 -3.11 -12.37 -3.91
CA LEU A 119 -4.18 -12.04 -4.85
C LEU A 119 -5.03 -13.30 -5.10
N LEU A 120 -6.31 -13.21 -4.81
CA LEU A 120 -7.26 -14.31 -4.79
C LEU A 120 -8.34 -14.08 -5.85
N ALA A 121 -8.88 -15.15 -6.41
CA ALA A 121 -10.02 -15.10 -7.30
C ALA A 121 -11.13 -16.02 -6.81
N TYR A 122 -12.37 -15.51 -6.85
CA TYR A 122 -13.55 -16.23 -6.41
C TYR A 122 -14.50 -16.44 -7.59
N LYS A 123 -15.01 -17.67 -7.70
CA LYS A 123 -16.12 -17.98 -8.58
C LYS A 123 -17.40 -17.32 -8.08
N SER A 124 -18.35 -17.11 -8.98
CA SER A 124 -19.71 -16.75 -8.59
C SER A 124 -20.39 -17.86 -7.79
N VAL A 125 -21.39 -17.52 -6.99
CA VAL A 125 -22.19 -18.51 -6.23
C VAL A 125 -22.78 -19.58 -7.14
N ALA A 126 -23.27 -19.17 -8.32
CA ALA A 126 -23.83 -20.07 -9.32
C ALA A 126 -22.81 -21.06 -9.90
N LYS A 127 -21.51 -20.79 -9.73
CA LYS A 127 -20.39 -21.60 -10.19
C LYS A 127 -19.63 -22.27 -9.05
N GLY A 128 -20.24 -22.31 -7.85
CA GLY A 128 -19.69 -22.99 -6.67
C GLY A 128 -18.76 -22.14 -5.81
N GLY A 129 -18.68 -20.83 -6.03
CA GLY A 129 -17.95 -19.93 -5.14
C GLY A 129 -18.76 -19.46 -3.92
N PRO A 130 -18.13 -18.74 -2.98
CA PRO A 130 -18.76 -18.28 -1.75
C PRO A 130 -19.83 -17.20 -1.99
N ALA A 131 -20.77 -17.05 -1.06
CA ALA A 131 -21.68 -15.91 -1.07
C ALA A 131 -20.90 -14.59 -0.87
N VAL A 132 -21.44 -13.49 -1.39
CA VAL A 132 -20.85 -12.15 -1.20
C VAL A 132 -20.79 -11.82 0.29
N GLY A 133 -19.63 -11.38 0.77
CA GLY A 133 -19.37 -11.08 2.17
C GLY A 133 -18.97 -12.30 3.02
N SER A 134 -18.80 -13.48 2.40
CA SER A 134 -18.34 -14.71 3.08
C SER A 134 -17.00 -15.23 2.54
N GLU A 135 -16.29 -14.40 1.79
CA GLU A 135 -14.98 -14.71 1.22
C GLU A 135 -13.92 -14.93 2.30
N THR A 136 -13.11 -15.98 2.14
CA THR A 136 -11.99 -16.36 3.03
C THR A 136 -10.84 -16.90 2.19
N LEU A 137 -9.65 -17.05 2.77
CA LEU A 137 -8.54 -17.70 2.06
C LEU A 137 -8.88 -19.13 1.64
N ASP A 138 -9.60 -19.87 2.49
CA ASP A 138 -9.88 -21.30 2.29
C ASP A 138 -10.92 -21.56 1.20
N ASN A 139 -11.83 -20.59 0.96
CA ASN A 139 -12.86 -20.69 -0.07
C ASN A 139 -12.53 -19.89 -1.34
N ALA A 140 -11.31 -19.36 -1.45
CA ALA A 140 -10.80 -18.83 -2.70
C ALA A 140 -10.74 -19.93 -3.76
N SER A 141 -11.32 -19.67 -4.93
CA SER A 141 -11.36 -20.66 -6.01
C SER A 141 -10.02 -20.78 -6.72
N PHE A 142 -9.19 -19.72 -6.68
CA PHE A 142 -7.87 -19.68 -7.27
C PHE A 142 -6.98 -18.64 -6.58
N ILE A 143 -5.67 -18.92 -6.50
CA ILE A 143 -4.67 -18.00 -5.96
C ILE A 143 -3.82 -17.49 -7.14
N ALA A 144 -4.11 -16.26 -7.57
CA ALA A 144 -3.40 -15.60 -8.67
C ALA A 144 -2.01 -15.15 -8.25
N TYR A 145 -1.82 -14.76 -7.00
CA TYR A 145 -0.53 -14.39 -6.45
C TYR A 145 -0.45 -14.75 -4.98
N LYS A 146 0.72 -15.22 -4.54
CA LYS A 146 1.06 -15.37 -3.13
C LYS A 146 2.55 -15.07 -2.98
N PHE A 147 2.88 -14.17 -2.07
CA PHE A 147 4.26 -13.85 -1.78
C PHE A 147 4.98 -15.12 -1.24
N PRO A 148 6.18 -15.44 -1.75
CA PRO A 148 6.89 -16.65 -1.35
C PRO A 148 7.28 -16.57 0.13
N SER A 149 6.85 -17.57 0.92
CA SER A 149 7.25 -17.69 2.31
C SER A 149 8.48 -18.58 2.42
N ASN A 150 9.52 -18.07 3.08
CA ASN A 150 10.71 -18.83 3.48
C ASN A 150 10.63 -19.30 4.94
N LEU A 151 9.45 -19.17 5.57
CA LEU A 151 9.29 -19.55 6.97
C LEU A 151 9.37 -21.07 7.17
N PRO A 152 9.95 -21.54 8.28
CA PRO A 152 9.93 -22.96 8.63
C PRO A 152 8.49 -23.50 8.74
N PRO A 153 8.25 -24.78 8.43
CA PRO A 153 6.95 -25.41 8.62
C PRO A 153 6.44 -25.25 10.07
N GLY A 154 5.17 -24.84 10.22
CA GLY A 154 4.53 -24.63 11.53
C GLY A 154 4.74 -23.23 12.13
N VAL A 155 5.52 -22.36 11.48
CA VAL A 155 5.61 -20.94 11.84
C VAL A 155 4.57 -20.18 11.02
N ASP A 156 3.62 -19.56 11.72
CA ASP A 156 2.61 -18.68 11.12
C ASP A 156 2.59 -17.35 11.87
N PHE A 157 2.93 -16.29 11.15
CA PHE A 157 2.86 -14.90 11.62
C PHE A 157 1.62 -14.18 11.07
N GLY A 158 0.56 -14.95 10.78
CA GLY A 158 -0.68 -14.45 10.25
C GLY A 158 -0.68 -14.35 8.71
N PRO A 159 -1.66 -13.63 8.14
CA PRO A 159 -2.00 -13.74 6.72
C PRO A 159 -0.92 -13.28 5.73
N CYS A 160 0.00 -12.44 6.20
CA CYS A 160 1.12 -11.89 5.46
C CYS A 160 2.47 -12.46 5.93
N SER A 161 2.47 -13.61 6.61
CA SER A 161 3.67 -14.24 7.18
C SER A 161 4.79 -14.52 6.17
N GLY A 162 4.44 -14.75 4.90
CA GLY A 162 5.43 -14.89 3.84
C GLY A 162 6.18 -13.61 3.50
N GLY A 163 5.63 -12.45 3.86
CA GLY A 163 6.03 -11.13 3.39
C GLY A 163 5.03 -10.57 2.37
N ALA A 164 5.38 -9.42 1.80
CA ALA A 164 4.55 -8.69 0.87
C ALA A 164 5.37 -8.12 -0.31
N ALA A 165 4.75 -8.08 -1.49
CA ALA A 165 5.30 -7.40 -2.65
C ALA A 165 4.95 -5.91 -2.60
N ILE A 166 5.97 -5.07 -2.81
CA ILE A 166 5.81 -3.62 -2.88
C ILE A 166 5.28 -3.26 -4.28
N ILE A 167 4.03 -2.84 -4.35
CA ILE A 167 3.42 -2.26 -5.56
C ILE A 167 3.49 -0.74 -5.41
N ALA A 168 4.55 -0.15 -5.94
CA ALA A 168 4.81 1.29 -5.85
C ALA A 168 4.17 2.06 -7.00
N LEU A 169 3.52 3.19 -6.70
CA LEU A 169 2.81 4.02 -7.67
C LEU A 169 3.12 5.51 -7.44
N LYS A 170 3.44 6.21 -8.52
CA LYS A 170 3.73 7.65 -8.51
C LYS A 170 3.39 8.28 -9.86
N GLY A 171 2.63 9.38 -9.83
CA GLY A 171 2.25 10.10 -11.05
C GLY A 171 1.60 9.19 -12.09
N LYS A 172 2.28 8.99 -13.24
CA LYS A 172 1.82 8.12 -14.34
C LYS A 172 2.52 6.76 -14.38
N GLU A 173 3.40 6.48 -13.42
CA GLU A 173 4.08 5.19 -13.32
C GLU A 173 3.08 4.11 -12.90
N LYS A 174 3.26 2.91 -13.46
CA LYS A 174 2.40 1.76 -13.19
C LYS A 174 3.16 0.74 -12.36
N GLY A 175 2.49 0.19 -11.37
CA GLY A 175 2.94 -0.97 -10.62
C GLY A 175 2.53 -2.24 -11.36
N MET A 176 3.40 -3.25 -11.35
CA MET A 176 3.11 -4.53 -12.00
C MET A 176 3.62 -5.67 -11.14
N ILE A 177 2.80 -6.72 -11.01
CA ILE A 177 3.23 -7.99 -10.42
C ILE A 177 2.95 -9.13 -11.41
N PRO A 178 3.85 -10.12 -11.51
CA PRO A 178 3.56 -11.35 -12.23
C PRO A 178 2.50 -12.15 -11.45
N ILE A 179 1.52 -12.71 -12.18
CA ILE A 179 0.46 -13.53 -11.59
C ILE A 179 0.36 -14.88 -12.30
N ASN A 180 -0.13 -15.87 -11.57
CA ASN A 180 -0.61 -17.10 -12.16
C ASN A 180 -1.87 -16.79 -12.99
N PRO A 181 -1.93 -17.20 -14.26
CA PRO A 181 -3.10 -16.97 -15.10
C PRO A 181 -4.28 -17.78 -14.57
N ILE A 182 -5.42 -17.12 -14.36
CA ILE A 182 -6.70 -17.82 -14.16
C ILE A 182 -6.94 -18.72 -15.37
N PRO A 183 -7.29 -20.01 -15.20
CA PRO A 183 -7.45 -20.92 -16.32
C PRO A 183 -8.51 -20.42 -17.31
N ALA A 184 -8.11 -20.26 -18.58
CA ALA A 184 -8.95 -19.65 -19.62
C ALA A 184 -10.31 -20.36 -19.81
N ALA A 185 -10.37 -21.67 -19.54
CA ALA A 185 -11.59 -22.47 -19.68
C ALA A 185 -12.69 -22.09 -18.68
N GLU A 186 -12.33 -21.54 -17.53
CA GLU A 186 -13.26 -21.19 -16.44
C GLU A 186 -13.22 -19.70 -16.07
N ILE A 187 -12.50 -18.88 -16.84
CA ILE A 187 -12.34 -17.44 -16.57
C ILE A 187 -13.69 -16.72 -16.36
N GLN A 188 -14.70 -17.09 -17.16
CA GLN A 188 -16.07 -16.59 -17.11
C GLN A 188 -16.86 -16.98 -15.85
N ASP A 189 -16.34 -17.91 -15.05
CA ASP A 189 -16.97 -18.36 -13.81
C ASP A 189 -16.58 -17.49 -12.61
N TYR A 190 -15.51 -16.70 -12.75
CA TYR A 190 -15.00 -15.76 -11.74
C TYR A 190 -15.67 -14.40 -11.86
N ASP A 191 -16.13 -13.88 -10.72
CA ASP A 191 -16.83 -12.61 -10.62
C ASP A 191 -16.21 -11.65 -9.58
N ARG A 192 -15.25 -12.12 -8.78
CA ARG A 192 -14.59 -11.31 -7.75
C ARG A 192 -13.10 -11.62 -7.64
N ILE A 193 -12.33 -10.59 -7.29
CA ILE A 193 -10.92 -10.66 -6.90
C ILE A 193 -10.78 -10.17 -5.46
N GLY A 194 -9.94 -10.86 -4.68
CA GLY A 194 -9.58 -10.49 -3.32
C GLY A 194 -8.11 -10.08 -3.21
N PHE A 195 -7.83 -9.02 -2.46
CA PHE A 195 -6.48 -8.61 -2.09
C PHE A 195 -6.25 -8.83 -0.60
N VAL A 196 -5.16 -9.51 -0.26
CA VAL A 196 -4.64 -9.56 1.10
C VAL A 196 -3.46 -8.61 1.15
N ILE A 197 -3.65 -7.48 1.81
CA ILE A 197 -2.69 -6.37 1.88
C ILE A 197 -2.21 -6.25 3.32
N GLU A 198 -0.90 -6.21 3.53
CA GLU A 198 -0.29 -5.97 4.83
C GLU A 198 -0.57 -4.54 5.28
N SER A 199 -0.15 -3.58 4.46
CA SER A 199 -0.40 -2.15 4.67
C SER A 199 -0.52 -1.37 3.35
N PHE A 200 -1.14 -0.20 3.43
CA PHE A 200 -0.94 0.85 2.43
C PHE A 200 0.06 1.86 2.98
N SER A 201 1.17 2.05 2.29
CA SER A 201 2.20 3.04 2.65
C SER A 201 2.07 4.30 1.80
N TYR A 202 2.10 5.46 2.42
CA TYR A 202 2.07 6.76 1.76
C TYR A 202 3.39 7.49 1.96
N TYR A 203 3.84 8.15 0.91
CA TYR A 203 4.94 9.10 0.97
C TYR A 203 4.44 10.53 0.73
N PHE A 204 4.70 11.43 1.67
CA PHE A 204 4.33 12.85 1.59
C PHE A 204 5.52 13.74 1.20
N ASN A 205 5.25 14.78 0.41
CA ASN A 205 6.28 15.70 -0.01
C ASN A 205 6.81 16.51 1.19
N PRO A 206 8.13 16.79 1.29
CA PRO A 206 8.69 17.57 2.39
C PRO A 206 8.14 18.98 2.54
N ASN A 207 7.57 19.57 1.48
CA ASN A 207 6.93 20.89 1.55
C ASN A 207 5.56 20.83 2.22
N ASP A 208 4.86 19.70 2.11
CA ASP A 208 3.54 19.48 2.71
C ASP A 208 3.68 18.88 4.11
N VAL A 209 4.70 18.03 4.33
CA VAL A 209 5.02 17.40 5.62
C VAL A 209 6.51 17.64 5.95
N PRO A 210 6.85 18.81 6.56
CA PRO A 210 8.23 19.16 6.87
C PRO A 210 8.84 18.23 7.93
N GLU A 211 8.02 17.61 8.77
CA GLU A 211 8.45 16.64 9.76
C GLU A 211 8.87 15.31 9.10
N ASN A 212 10.18 15.07 9.03
CA ASN A 212 10.80 13.90 8.39
C ASN A 212 10.26 12.54 8.88
N ALA A 213 9.90 12.43 10.16
CA ALA A 213 9.40 11.21 10.79
C ALA A 213 7.97 10.85 10.35
N TYR A 214 7.23 11.79 9.74
CA TYR A 214 5.85 11.62 9.27
C TYR A 214 5.72 11.46 7.75
N ARG A 215 6.83 11.47 7.01
CA ARG A 215 6.77 11.45 5.54
C ARG A 215 6.43 10.10 4.98
N TYR A 216 6.72 9.02 5.71
CA TYR A 216 6.33 7.66 5.35
C TYR A 216 5.34 7.14 6.37
N VAL A 217 4.09 6.95 5.96
CA VAL A 217 2.99 6.54 6.85
C VAL A 217 2.35 5.28 6.32
N ASP A 218 2.20 4.27 7.17
CA ASP A 218 1.52 3.02 6.86
C ASP A 218 0.18 2.93 7.57
N LEU A 219 -0.82 2.44 6.83
CA LEU A 219 -2.13 2.04 7.37
C LEU A 219 -2.17 0.52 7.46
N ALA A 220 -2.03 -0.02 8.68
CA ALA A 220 -1.96 -1.45 8.93
C ALA A 220 -3.31 -2.16 8.73
N LEU A 221 -3.37 -3.09 7.79
CA LEU A 221 -4.56 -3.89 7.47
C LEU A 221 -4.42 -5.37 7.84
N ASN A 222 -3.27 -5.98 7.53
CA ASN A 222 -2.93 -7.34 7.94
C ASN A 222 -1.48 -7.38 8.44
N PRO A 223 -1.15 -6.62 9.51
CA PRO A 223 0.19 -6.65 10.05
C PRO A 223 0.55 -8.07 10.51
N LEU A 224 1.84 -8.38 10.53
CA LEU A 224 2.34 -9.63 11.07
C LEU A 224 1.84 -9.80 12.52
N ALA A 225 1.27 -10.97 12.79
CA ALA A 225 0.65 -11.31 14.06
C ALA A 225 1.18 -12.66 14.56
N GLY A 226 1.78 -12.69 15.74
CA GLY A 226 2.19 -13.94 16.38
C GLY A 226 2.77 -13.71 17.76
N ASP A 227 2.59 -14.67 18.67
CA ASP A 227 3.04 -14.58 20.07
C ASP A 227 4.57 -14.45 20.22
N HIS A 228 5.32 -14.66 19.13
CA HIS A 228 6.78 -14.53 19.07
C HIS A 228 7.25 -13.23 18.42
N LEU A 229 6.34 -12.42 17.89
CA LEU A 229 6.64 -11.10 17.36
C LEU A 229 6.45 -10.07 18.47
N ASP A 230 7.54 -9.40 18.82
CA ASP A 230 7.58 -8.31 19.81
C ASP A 230 7.04 -7.02 19.17
N THR A 231 5.78 -7.06 18.70
CA THR A 231 5.12 -5.91 18.05
C THR A 231 3.76 -5.63 18.68
N ASP A 232 3.56 -4.37 19.02
CA ASP A 232 2.29 -3.82 19.51
C ASP A 232 1.38 -3.32 18.38
N ILE A 233 1.79 -3.54 17.13
CA ILE A 233 1.06 -3.11 15.93
C ILE A 233 -0.13 -4.05 15.70
N VAL A 234 -1.30 -3.44 15.53
CA VAL A 234 -2.54 -4.14 15.21
C VAL A 234 -3.27 -3.42 14.08
N ARG A 235 -4.26 -4.10 13.48
CA ARG A 235 -5.10 -3.50 12.44
C ARG A 235 -5.66 -2.15 12.87
N GLY A 236 -5.70 -1.22 11.93
CA GLY A 236 -6.18 0.14 12.17
C GLY A 236 -5.14 1.08 12.76
N ASP A 237 -3.95 0.61 13.16
CA ASP A 237 -2.87 1.50 13.57
C ASP A 237 -2.34 2.32 12.39
N VAL A 238 -2.02 3.58 12.67
CA VAL A 238 -1.20 4.44 11.82
C VAL A 238 0.24 4.36 12.32
N ILE A 239 1.16 4.02 11.43
CA ILE A 239 2.57 3.77 11.75
C ILE A 239 3.42 4.66 10.85
N THR A 240 4.60 5.08 11.31
CA THR A 240 5.58 5.72 10.43
C THR A 240 6.87 4.94 10.30
N LYS A 241 7.52 5.06 9.13
CA LYS A 241 8.79 4.38 8.82
C LYS A 241 9.97 5.28 9.22
N ILE A 242 10.77 4.83 10.19
CA ILE A 242 11.99 5.52 10.67
C ILE A 242 13.22 4.71 10.26
N TRP A 243 14.06 5.27 9.41
CA TRP A 243 15.20 4.58 8.80
C TRP A 243 16.48 4.78 9.61
N LYS A 244 17.29 3.72 9.76
CA LYS A 244 18.65 3.87 10.32
C LYS A 244 19.60 4.55 9.34
N ASN A 245 20.68 5.12 9.87
CA ASN A 245 21.73 5.81 9.09
C ASN A 245 22.40 4.96 8.00
N GLY A 246 22.30 3.63 8.07
CA GLY A 246 22.82 2.74 7.03
C GLY A 246 21.91 2.61 5.79
N CYS A 247 20.73 3.23 5.80
CA CYS A 247 19.85 3.31 4.63
C CYS A 247 20.28 4.42 3.65
N PRO A 248 19.82 4.38 2.38
CA PRO A 248 20.06 5.46 1.43
C PRO A 248 19.52 6.81 1.96
N ALA A 249 20.30 7.89 1.85
CA ALA A 249 19.90 9.19 2.40
C ALA A 249 18.68 9.78 1.69
N SER A 250 18.44 9.37 0.43
CA SER A 250 17.23 9.71 -0.32
C SER A 250 15.93 9.25 0.35
N PHE A 251 15.97 8.23 1.24
CA PHE A 251 14.81 7.73 1.97
C PHE A 251 14.23 8.79 2.93
N ALA A 252 15.00 9.78 3.35
CA ALA A 252 14.48 10.82 4.25
C ALA A 252 13.65 11.90 3.50
N ASN A 253 13.87 12.09 2.20
CA ASN A 253 13.40 13.28 1.48
C ASN A 253 12.84 12.99 0.07
N SER A 254 12.62 11.72 -0.29
CA SER A 254 11.99 11.34 -1.54
C SER A 254 11.35 9.97 -1.43
N ALA A 255 10.38 9.66 -2.28
CA ALA A 255 9.70 8.36 -2.39
C ALA A 255 10.61 7.15 -2.72
N SER A 256 11.93 7.34 -2.80
CA SER A 256 12.94 6.34 -3.18
C SER A 256 12.88 5.01 -2.43
N ALA A 257 12.36 4.96 -1.19
CA ALA A 257 12.13 3.70 -0.48
C ALA A 257 11.15 2.76 -1.21
N PHE A 258 10.24 3.30 -2.03
CA PHE A 258 9.33 2.52 -2.86
C PHE A 258 9.91 2.25 -4.26
N PHE A 259 10.91 3.03 -4.68
CA PHE A 259 11.42 3.07 -6.05
C PHE A 259 12.94 2.89 -6.08
N PRO A 260 13.45 1.66 -6.17
CA PRO A 260 14.89 1.37 -6.21
C PRO A 260 15.65 2.15 -7.30
N GLN A 261 15.00 2.45 -8.42
CA GLN A 261 15.58 3.27 -9.49
C GLN A 261 15.94 4.68 -9.02
N MET A 262 15.14 5.29 -8.14
CA MET A 262 15.40 6.64 -7.62
C MET A 262 16.65 6.67 -6.73
N VAL A 263 16.92 5.57 -6.00
CA VAL A 263 18.14 5.41 -5.20
C VAL A 263 19.37 5.41 -6.12
N LEU A 264 19.31 4.60 -7.19
CA LEU A 264 20.40 4.49 -8.16
C LEU A 264 20.64 5.81 -8.93
N GLU A 265 19.58 6.52 -9.31
CA GLU A 265 19.67 7.82 -9.97
C GLU A 265 20.34 8.90 -9.12
N LYS A 266 20.23 8.77 -7.78
CA LYS A 266 20.92 9.63 -6.81
C LYS A 266 22.38 9.22 -6.57
N GLY A 267 22.85 8.14 -7.22
CA GLY A 267 24.21 7.61 -7.05
C GLY A 267 24.41 6.90 -5.71
N GLU A 268 23.32 6.54 -5.03
CA GLU A 268 23.35 5.80 -3.77
C GLU A 268 23.37 4.30 -4.04
N SER A 269 23.86 3.52 -3.08
CA SER A 269 23.82 2.06 -3.17
C SER A 269 22.45 1.55 -2.71
N LEU A 270 21.92 0.54 -3.44
CA LEU A 270 20.73 -0.16 -2.96
C LEU A 270 21.03 -0.80 -1.59
N PRO A 271 20.04 -0.80 -0.68
CA PRO A 271 20.20 -1.47 0.61
C PRO A 271 20.38 -2.98 0.38
N MET A 272 21.60 -3.47 0.54
CA MET A 272 21.92 -4.90 0.47
C MET A 272 22.34 -5.42 1.84
N GLY A 273 21.76 -6.53 2.28
CA GLY A 273 22.02 -7.13 3.58
C GLY A 273 21.38 -6.35 4.74
N THR A 274 21.96 -6.44 5.93
CA THR A 274 21.38 -5.89 7.19
C THR A 274 21.79 -4.46 7.50
N THR A 275 22.43 -3.76 6.55
CA THR A 275 23.01 -2.41 6.78
C THR A 275 21.93 -1.34 6.83
N CYS A 276 20.88 -1.47 6.03
CA CYS A 276 19.68 -0.66 6.12
C CYS A 276 18.63 -1.42 6.91
N SER A 277 18.13 -0.81 7.98
CA SER A 277 17.01 -1.33 8.76
C SER A 277 16.02 -0.22 9.04
N ILE A 278 14.76 -0.61 9.13
CA ILE A 278 13.63 0.22 9.48
C ILE A 278 13.24 0.01 10.95
N GLY A 279 12.83 1.08 11.61
CA GLY A 279 12.02 1.05 12.82
C GLY A 279 10.63 1.56 12.51
N GLU A 280 9.62 0.95 13.11
CA GLU A 280 8.23 1.34 12.98
C GLU A 280 7.80 2.16 14.19
N ALA A 281 7.22 3.34 13.94
CA ALA A 281 6.86 4.28 14.99
C ALA A 281 5.35 4.44 15.13
N LEU A 282 4.85 4.12 16.31
CA LEU A 282 3.47 4.36 16.71
C LEU A 282 3.32 5.78 17.24
N ILE A 283 2.22 6.43 16.84
CA ILE A 283 1.94 7.83 17.17
C ILE A 283 0.96 7.88 18.34
N TYR A 284 1.26 8.73 19.33
CA TYR A 284 0.35 9.09 20.39
C TYR A 284 -0.73 10.04 19.85
N ALA A 285 -1.97 9.55 19.84
CA ALA A 285 -3.11 10.27 19.31
C ALA A 285 -3.32 11.62 20.00
N GLY A 286 -2.98 11.81 21.28
CA GLY A 286 -3.26 13.06 21.98
C GLY A 286 -2.30 14.22 21.70
N SER A 287 -1.15 13.97 21.06
CA SER A 287 -0.18 15.04 20.80
C SER A 287 0.65 14.90 19.53
N GLY A 288 0.54 13.80 18.79
CA GLY A 288 1.42 13.53 17.64
C GLY A 288 2.86 13.20 18.01
N ALA A 289 3.16 12.99 19.30
CA ALA A 289 4.46 12.48 19.71
C ALA A 289 4.56 10.98 19.43
N PHE A 290 5.76 10.45 19.20
CA PHE A 290 5.93 9.00 19.08
C PHE A 290 6.10 8.34 20.44
N PHE A 291 5.72 7.06 20.54
CA PHE A 291 5.91 6.31 21.78
C PHE A 291 7.37 5.91 22.00
N THR A 292 7.81 5.91 23.26
CA THR A 292 9.14 5.44 23.69
C THR A 292 9.15 3.95 24.01
N PRO A 293 10.34 3.31 24.04
CA PRO A 293 10.45 1.92 24.44
C PRO A 293 9.89 1.66 25.84
N ASN A 294 9.20 0.53 26.01
CA ASN A 294 8.91 -0.08 27.30
C ASN A 294 9.29 -1.58 27.26
N ILE A 295 8.76 -2.39 28.17
CA ILE A 295 9.05 -3.84 28.22
C ILE A 295 8.58 -4.58 26.95
N ASN A 296 7.53 -4.08 26.28
CA ASN A 296 6.85 -4.71 25.15
C ASN A 296 7.03 -3.95 23.80
N TYR A 297 7.31 -2.65 23.84
CA TYR A 297 7.51 -1.80 22.67
C TYR A 297 8.95 -1.31 22.59
N LYS A 298 9.59 -1.37 21.42
CA LYS A 298 11.01 -0.99 21.25
C LYS A 298 11.21 0.11 20.19
N ALA A 299 10.88 1.34 20.56
CA ALA A 299 11.12 2.53 19.73
C ALA A 299 12.51 3.17 19.94
N GLN A 300 13.58 2.50 19.53
CA GLN A 300 14.98 2.96 19.74
C GLN A 300 15.24 4.40 19.23
N PHE A 301 14.51 4.84 18.20
CA PHE A 301 14.62 6.17 17.60
C PHE A 301 14.22 7.33 18.52
N THR A 302 13.51 7.07 19.61
CA THR A 302 13.19 8.10 20.62
C THR A 302 14.28 8.26 21.69
N THR A 303 15.10 7.24 21.91
CA THR A 303 16.17 7.23 22.92
C THR A 303 17.56 7.45 22.33
N ASP A 304 17.74 7.09 21.06
CA ASP A 304 18.98 7.30 20.31
C ASP A 304 18.67 7.87 18.90
N PRO A 305 18.16 9.11 18.82
CA PRO A 305 17.77 9.71 17.53
C PRO A 305 18.94 9.85 16.56
N GLY A 306 20.19 9.96 17.06
CA GLY A 306 21.39 10.12 16.23
C GLY A 306 21.71 8.93 15.33
N SER A 307 21.14 7.76 15.60
CA SER A 307 21.31 6.53 14.81
C SER A 307 20.35 6.44 13.60
N PHE A 308 19.48 7.42 13.40
CA PHE A 308 18.42 7.40 12.39
C PHE A 308 18.50 8.59 11.42
N LEU A 309 18.06 8.38 10.18
CA LEU A 309 18.04 9.39 9.12
C LEU A 309 16.90 10.39 9.30
N ASN A 310 15.76 9.92 9.77
CA ASN A 310 14.55 10.71 9.96
C ASN A 310 13.98 10.57 11.39
N PRO A 311 14.78 10.84 12.44
CA PRO A 311 14.29 10.72 13.81
C PRO A 311 13.19 11.76 14.08
N PRO A 312 12.28 11.47 15.02
CA PRO A 312 11.31 12.44 15.53
C PRO A 312 11.97 13.74 15.98
N SER A 313 11.27 14.86 15.80
CA SER A 313 11.77 16.18 16.22
C SER A 313 11.56 16.46 17.71
N ALA A 314 10.55 15.85 18.32
CA ALA A 314 10.22 15.96 19.74
C ALA A 314 10.56 14.67 20.51
N PRO A 315 10.80 14.76 21.83
CA PRO A 315 10.92 13.60 22.69
C PRO A 315 9.67 12.72 22.63
N GLY A 316 9.87 11.40 22.72
CA GLY A 316 8.75 10.48 22.77
C GLY A 316 7.99 10.52 24.10
N VAL A 317 6.80 9.92 24.10
CA VAL A 317 5.94 9.75 25.28
C VAL A 317 5.85 8.27 25.68
N PHE A 318 5.54 7.99 26.94
CA PHE A 318 5.40 6.60 27.38
C PHE A 318 4.27 5.88 26.64
N TYR A 319 4.54 4.64 26.25
CA TYR A 319 3.59 3.81 25.51
C TYR A 319 2.25 3.65 26.22
N ASN A 320 1.16 3.91 25.48
CA ASN A 320 -0.21 3.62 25.88
C ASN A 320 -1.00 3.05 24.69
N ALA A 321 -1.33 1.76 24.76
CA ALA A 321 -2.05 1.03 23.71
C ALA A 321 -3.42 1.65 23.37
N ALA A 322 -4.10 2.27 24.34
CA ALA A 322 -5.44 2.84 24.17
C ALA A 322 -5.43 4.20 23.46
N GLN A 323 -4.25 4.82 23.29
CA GLN A 323 -4.11 6.16 22.73
C GLN A 323 -3.20 6.17 21.50
N LYS A 324 -3.13 5.04 20.78
CA LYS A 324 -2.49 4.98 19.46
C LYS A 324 -3.35 5.75 18.47
N LEU A 325 -2.70 6.46 17.55
CA LEU A 325 -3.38 7.05 16.40
C LEU A 325 -3.96 5.93 15.54
N LYS A 326 -5.25 6.05 15.23
CA LYS A 326 -6.00 5.06 14.45
C LYS A 326 -6.55 5.69 13.18
N PHE A 327 -6.58 4.91 12.10
CA PHE A 327 -7.38 5.23 10.93
C PHE A 327 -8.70 4.46 10.95
N LYS A 328 -9.65 4.89 10.11
CA LYS A 328 -10.92 4.19 9.97
C LYS A 328 -10.75 2.92 9.14
N VAL A 329 -10.90 1.78 9.80
CA VAL A 329 -10.94 0.49 9.14
C VAL A 329 -12.36 0.20 8.64
N PRO A 330 -12.52 -0.55 7.56
CA PRO A 330 -13.82 -1.06 7.14
C PRO A 330 -14.51 -1.85 8.26
N ALA A 331 -15.83 -1.70 8.37
CA ALA A 331 -16.64 -2.31 9.43
C ALA A 331 -16.48 -3.84 9.50
N SER A 332 -16.20 -4.50 8.37
CA SER A 332 -15.94 -5.94 8.27
C SER A 332 -14.69 -6.39 9.05
N VAL A 333 -13.79 -5.48 9.42
CA VAL A 333 -12.59 -5.79 10.23
C VAL A 333 -12.90 -6.00 11.70
N SER A 334 -13.97 -5.39 12.22
CA SER A 334 -14.27 -5.30 13.67
C SER A 334 -14.36 -6.65 14.40
N ASN A 335 -14.68 -7.73 13.68
CA ASN A 335 -14.83 -9.07 14.24
C ASN A 335 -13.72 -10.05 13.85
N LEU A 336 -12.69 -9.58 13.14
CA LEU A 336 -11.59 -10.43 12.69
C LEU A 336 -10.53 -10.55 13.79
N SER A 337 -10.16 -11.79 14.11
CA SER A 337 -8.99 -12.05 14.96
C SER A 337 -7.70 -11.59 14.26
N ALA A 338 -6.62 -11.38 15.02
CA ALA A 338 -5.33 -10.97 14.46
C ALA A 338 -4.77 -11.95 13.41
N THR A 339 -5.09 -13.24 13.51
CA THR A 339 -4.63 -14.27 12.57
C THR A 339 -5.57 -14.47 11.38
N THR A 340 -6.80 -13.96 11.42
CA THR A 340 -7.75 -14.06 10.30
C THR A 340 -7.59 -12.89 9.35
N PRO A 341 -7.30 -13.07 8.04
CA PRO A 341 -7.09 -11.95 7.13
C PRO A 341 -8.32 -11.09 6.95
N TYR A 342 -8.09 -9.79 6.92
CA TYR A 342 -8.95 -8.89 6.17
C TYR A 342 -8.64 -9.03 4.67
N ILE A 343 -9.67 -9.35 3.88
CA ILE A 343 -9.58 -9.49 2.43
C ILE A 343 -10.39 -8.36 1.79
N LEU A 344 -9.71 -7.53 1.00
CA LEU A 344 -10.36 -6.53 0.18
C LEU A 344 -10.98 -7.19 -1.04
N ILE A 345 -12.30 -7.14 -1.19
CA ILE A 345 -13.01 -7.76 -2.33
C ILE A 345 -13.43 -6.69 -3.33
N THR A 346 -13.13 -6.92 -4.61
CA THR A 346 -13.68 -6.15 -5.73
C THR A 346 -14.32 -7.09 -6.74
N ASN A 347 -15.38 -6.62 -7.40
CA ASN A 347 -15.99 -7.36 -8.51
C ASN A 347 -15.10 -7.28 -9.76
N ILE A 348 -15.07 -8.36 -10.52
CA ILE A 348 -14.49 -8.41 -11.87
C ILE A 348 -15.59 -8.76 -12.87
N ASN A 349 -15.56 -8.14 -14.04
CA ASN A 349 -16.45 -8.51 -15.13
C ASN A 349 -15.68 -9.26 -16.22
N THR A 350 -15.85 -10.57 -16.22
CA THR A 350 -15.27 -11.46 -17.24
C THR A 350 -16.19 -11.65 -18.46
N ALA A 351 -17.40 -11.08 -18.44
CA ALA A 351 -18.41 -11.24 -19.49
C ALA A 351 -18.19 -10.35 -20.73
N LYS A 352 -17.31 -9.34 -20.66
CA LYS A 352 -16.89 -8.60 -21.85
C LYS A 352 -15.86 -9.42 -22.62
N GLY A 353 -16.35 -10.27 -23.52
CA GLY A 353 -15.65 -10.62 -24.75
C GLY A 353 -15.50 -9.41 -25.68
N GLU A 354 -15.09 -8.25 -25.15
CA GLU A 354 -14.76 -7.08 -25.96
C GLU A 354 -13.49 -7.40 -26.71
N LYS A 355 -13.63 -7.54 -28.03
CA LYS A 355 -12.58 -7.74 -29.04
C LYS A 355 -11.49 -6.64 -29.08
N ASN A 356 -11.40 -5.79 -28.05
CA ASN A 356 -10.46 -4.69 -27.93
C ASN A 356 -9.56 -4.79 -26.68
N SER A 357 -9.74 -5.80 -25.82
CA SER A 357 -8.62 -6.31 -25.03
C SER A 357 -7.81 -7.17 -26.00
N GLU A 358 -6.52 -6.90 -26.15
CA GLU A 358 -5.58 -7.89 -26.68
C GLU A 358 -5.56 -9.06 -25.68
N MET A 359 -6.60 -9.87 -25.75
CA MET A 359 -6.70 -11.18 -25.14
C MET A 359 -5.74 -12.03 -25.94
N SER A 360 -4.45 -11.88 -25.64
CA SER A 360 -3.45 -12.83 -26.06
C SER A 360 -3.94 -14.21 -25.63
N PRO A 361 -3.68 -15.26 -26.42
CA PRO A 361 -4.05 -16.65 -26.08
C PRO A 361 -3.33 -17.20 -24.83
N VAL A 362 -2.78 -16.31 -23.98
CA VAL A 362 -1.91 -16.53 -22.84
C VAL A 362 -2.43 -15.71 -21.65
N GLY A 363 -3.49 -16.21 -20.99
CA GLY A 363 -3.93 -15.80 -19.65
C GLY A 363 -4.59 -14.41 -19.50
N MET A 364 -5.24 -14.20 -18.34
CA MET A 364 -5.89 -12.94 -17.97
C MET A 364 -4.85 -11.92 -17.49
N ASN A 365 -4.81 -10.73 -18.10
CA ASN A 365 -4.15 -9.58 -17.48
C ASN A 365 -5.18 -8.82 -16.63
N LEU A 366 -4.88 -8.64 -15.35
CA LEU A 366 -5.70 -7.85 -14.44
C LEU A 366 -5.23 -6.39 -14.48
N SER A 367 -6.16 -5.45 -14.35
CA SER A 367 -5.82 -4.02 -14.31
C SER A 367 -6.66 -3.32 -13.27
N PHE A 368 -6.01 -2.50 -12.46
CA PHE A 368 -6.64 -1.81 -11.34
C PHE A 368 -6.26 -0.33 -11.34
N ASP A 369 -7.27 0.51 -11.16
CA ASP A 369 -7.13 1.93 -10.92
C ASP A 369 -7.23 2.21 -9.42
N ILE A 370 -6.30 3.01 -8.90
CA ILE A 370 -6.19 3.33 -7.47
C ILE A 370 -6.26 4.85 -7.30
N SER A 371 -7.17 5.33 -6.46
CA SER A 371 -7.21 6.74 -6.07
C SER A 371 -6.78 6.93 -4.62
N VAL A 372 -5.95 7.96 -4.41
CA VAL A 372 -5.35 8.36 -3.13
C VAL A 372 -5.49 9.87 -2.90
N ASP A 373 -6.44 10.52 -3.58
CA ASP A 373 -6.64 11.95 -3.40
C ASP A 373 -7.05 12.26 -1.96
N LYS A 374 -6.52 13.34 -1.39
CA LYS A 374 -6.89 13.84 -0.05
C LYS A 374 -6.64 12.86 1.12
N THR A 375 -5.74 11.89 0.93
CA THR A 375 -5.44 10.81 1.90
C THR A 375 -5.27 11.28 3.33
N LEU A 376 -4.55 12.38 3.53
CA LEU A 376 -4.33 12.98 4.85
C LEU A 376 -5.26 14.17 5.02
N PHE A 377 -6.11 14.13 6.03
CA PHE A 377 -6.98 15.22 6.44
C PHE A 377 -6.65 15.67 7.85
N TRP A 378 -6.67 16.98 8.10
CA TRP A 378 -6.70 17.49 9.47
C TRP A 378 -7.36 18.86 9.58
N ASP A 379 -7.80 19.15 10.80
CA ASP A 379 -8.36 20.44 11.17
C ASP A 379 -7.26 21.32 11.77
N SER A 380 -7.06 22.49 11.17
CA SER A 380 -6.11 23.47 11.68
C SER A 380 -6.63 24.89 11.56
N THR A 381 -6.08 25.77 12.38
CA THR A 381 -6.28 27.23 12.24
C THR A 381 -5.29 27.85 11.27
N ALA A 382 -4.33 27.06 10.77
CA ALA A 382 -3.37 27.50 9.78
C ALA A 382 -4.05 27.83 8.45
N ALA A 383 -3.35 28.57 7.60
CA ALA A 383 -3.84 28.95 6.27
C ALA A 383 -3.13 28.19 5.15
N ASP A 384 -2.10 27.41 5.48
CA ASP A 384 -1.33 26.56 4.58
C ASP A 384 -1.76 25.10 4.71
N ASN A 385 -1.46 24.30 3.68
CA ASN A 385 -1.67 22.85 3.71
C ASN A 385 -0.38 22.16 4.16
N VAL A 386 0.16 22.59 5.29
CA VAL A 386 1.39 22.04 5.88
C VAL A 386 1.03 21.31 7.16
N PHE A 387 1.37 20.03 7.24
CA PHE A 387 1.09 19.18 8.39
C PHE A 387 2.36 18.87 9.18
N SER A 388 2.43 19.30 10.44
CA SER A 388 3.59 19.03 11.30
C SER A 388 3.25 18.89 12.79
N PRO A 389 2.70 17.75 13.22
CA PRO A 389 2.08 17.60 14.54
C PRO A 389 3.06 17.71 15.73
N GLN A 390 4.37 17.53 15.54
CA GLN A 390 5.36 17.78 16.60
C GLN A 390 5.88 19.21 16.64
N LEU A 391 5.82 19.93 15.51
CA LEU A 391 6.33 21.29 15.40
C LEU A 391 5.22 22.33 15.61
N ASP A 392 3.98 21.99 15.27
CA ASP A 392 2.81 22.80 15.48
C ASP A 392 1.83 22.10 16.44
N ALA A 393 1.49 22.80 17.53
CA ALA A 393 0.46 22.37 18.45
C ALA A 393 -0.92 22.31 17.81
N ALA A 394 -1.11 23.04 16.71
CA ALA A 394 -2.37 23.16 16.03
C ALA A 394 -2.73 21.96 15.16
N ASP A 395 -1.73 21.23 14.68
CA ASP A 395 -1.90 20.06 13.80
C ASP A 395 -1.93 18.73 14.57
N ARG A 396 -2.04 18.78 15.90
CA ARG A 396 -1.96 17.57 16.72
C ARG A 396 -3.18 16.68 16.49
N PRO A 397 -2.98 15.36 16.29
CA PRO A 397 -4.09 14.43 16.24
C PRO A 397 -4.91 14.43 17.53
N ASN A 398 -6.09 13.80 17.46
CA ASN A 398 -6.81 13.28 18.62
C ASN A 398 -7.69 12.05 18.27
N ALA A 399 -7.50 11.47 17.08
CA ALA A 399 -8.26 10.31 16.61
C ALA A 399 -7.79 9.04 17.34
N THR A 400 -8.52 8.68 18.39
CA THR A 400 -8.31 7.44 19.16
C THR A 400 -9.14 6.28 18.60
N SER A 401 -10.13 6.58 17.77
CA SER A 401 -10.87 5.63 16.95
C SER A 401 -11.04 6.21 15.54
N GLY A 402 -11.18 5.34 14.53
CA GLY A 402 -11.47 5.78 13.17
C GLY A 402 -12.88 6.37 12.99
N GLU A 403 -13.80 6.15 13.92
CA GLU A 403 -15.15 6.71 13.92
C GLU A 403 -15.20 8.14 14.49
N ASP A 404 -14.21 8.52 15.31
CA ASP A 404 -14.12 9.83 15.98
C ASP A 404 -14.14 11.02 14.99
N ASN A 405 -13.84 10.75 13.73
CA ASN A 405 -13.25 11.65 12.74
C ASN A 405 -14.25 12.35 11.79
N LEU A 406 -15.55 12.08 11.91
CA LEU A 406 -16.58 12.64 11.00
C LEU A 406 -17.77 13.25 11.73
N THR A 407 -17.77 13.22 13.06
CA THR A 407 -18.97 13.57 13.85
C THR A 407 -18.69 14.47 15.04
N ASN A 408 -17.43 14.67 15.41
CA ASN A 408 -17.06 15.42 16.60
C ASN A 408 -16.45 16.79 16.24
N THR A 409 -17.34 17.77 16.06
CA THR A 409 -17.04 19.17 15.76
C THR A 409 -16.38 19.94 16.94
N ALA A 410 -15.74 19.23 17.88
CA ALA A 410 -15.04 19.83 19.01
C ALA A 410 -13.56 19.40 19.06
N ARG A 411 -13.09 18.68 18.04
CA ARG A 411 -11.79 18.03 17.97
C ARG A 411 -11.04 18.52 16.74
N ARG A 412 -9.73 18.75 16.90
CA ARG A 412 -8.82 18.90 15.76
C ARG A 412 -8.53 17.53 15.18
N ASN A 413 -9.28 17.15 14.17
CA ASN A 413 -9.25 15.78 13.66
C ASN A 413 -7.95 15.55 12.86
N LEU A 414 -7.48 14.30 12.83
CA LEU A 414 -6.42 13.85 11.93
C LEU A 414 -6.83 12.48 11.38
N ILE A 415 -6.91 12.35 10.06
CA ILE A 415 -7.28 11.10 9.39
C ILE A 415 -6.25 10.79 8.33
N PHE A 416 -5.88 9.52 8.28
CA PHE A 416 -5.40 8.91 7.06
C PHE A 416 -6.52 8.01 6.55
N HIS A 417 -6.97 8.19 5.32
CA HIS A 417 -7.99 7.31 4.76
C HIS A 417 -7.37 6.29 3.81
N LEU A 418 -8.08 5.18 3.60
CA LEU A 418 -7.64 4.14 2.67
C LEU A 418 -7.86 4.61 1.22
N PRO A 419 -7.20 4.00 0.22
CA PRO A 419 -7.45 4.37 -1.17
C PRO A 419 -8.85 3.95 -1.62
N THR A 420 -9.22 4.31 -2.84
CA THR A 420 -10.28 3.62 -3.59
C THR A 420 -9.63 2.72 -4.63
N VAL A 421 -10.06 1.46 -4.74
CA VAL A 421 -9.53 0.49 -5.72
C VAL A 421 -10.65 0.04 -6.64
N LEU A 422 -10.44 0.17 -7.95
CA LEU A 422 -11.39 -0.27 -8.97
C LEU A 422 -10.72 -1.15 -10.02
N VAL A 423 -11.42 -2.20 -10.44
CA VAL A 423 -11.03 -3.02 -11.59
C VAL A 423 -11.37 -2.27 -12.87
N ARG A 424 -10.42 -2.26 -13.81
CA ARG A 424 -10.55 -1.64 -15.13
C ARG A 424 -11.09 -2.60 -16.18
#